data_AF-A0A813G294-F1
#
_entry.id   AF-A0A813G294-F1
#
_cell.length_a   1.000
_cell.length_b   1.000
_cell.length_c   1.000
_cell.angle_alpha   90.00
_cell.angle_beta   90.00
_cell.angle_gamma   90.00
#
_symmetry.space_group_name_H-M   'P 1'
#
loop_
_entity.id
_entity.type
_entity.pdbx_description
1 polymer ?
#
loop_
_entity_poly.entity_id
_entity_poly.type
_entity_poly.pdbx_seq_one_letter_code
_entity_poly.pdbx_strand_id
1 'polypeptide(L)'
;MSVLAAVSRQAVRRVQPAPAMRMARRNLGDSVVGPPLTDIPSNAKIAMTFFTKSPMSYGEYKQQCVSLRLFAFIGVTAGCVLSLMINPPKSSYWMRYSPMYGLSYVKNSFFGSAPPLFLTEKVEHEANVPAIAEELISTRRLLKGGSDSEDEHH
;
A
#
# COMPACT_ATOMS: atom_id res chain seq x y z
N MET A 1 -11.28 22.90 62.31
CA MET A 1 -11.48 23.39 60.92
C MET A 1 -12.97 23.52 60.67
N SER A 2 -13.44 24.69 60.26
CA SER A 2 -14.87 24.99 60.16
C SER A 2 -15.52 24.29 58.96
N VAL A 3 -16.57 23.50 59.22
CA VAL A 3 -17.36 22.77 58.21
C VAL A 3 -17.98 23.73 57.18
N LEU A 4 -18.34 24.95 57.60
CA LEU A 4 -18.87 25.99 56.72
C LEU A 4 -17.85 26.44 55.65
N ALA A 5 -16.55 26.45 55.97
CA ALA A 5 -15.51 26.81 55.03
C ALA A 5 -15.22 25.71 53.99
N ALA A 6 -15.53 24.45 54.31
CA ALA A 6 -15.43 23.34 53.36
C ALA A 6 -16.61 23.34 52.38
N VAL A 7 -17.82 23.62 52.85
CA VAL A 7 -19.03 23.68 52.03
C VAL A 7 -19.00 24.87 51.06
N SER A 8 -18.51 26.04 51.49
CA SER A 8 -18.42 27.22 50.62
C SER A 8 -17.45 27.04 49.45
N ARG A 9 -16.32 26.36 49.67
CA ARG A 9 -15.34 26.02 48.60
C ARG A 9 -15.91 25.02 47.61
N GLN A 10 -16.78 24.12 48.06
CA GLN A 10 -17.42 23.10 47.22
C GLN A 10 -18.57 23.70 46.38
N ALA A 11 -19.25 24.73 46.89
CA ALA A 11 -20.26 25.48 46.15
C ALA A 11 -19.65 26.32 45.00
N VAL A 12 -18.53 26.99 45.24
CA VAL A 12 -17.84 27.80 44.20
C VAL A 12 -17.29 26.92 43.07
N ARG A 13 -16.86 25.69 43.37
CA ARG A 13 -16.33 24.74 42.35
C ARG A 13 -17.41 24.15 41.43
N ARG A 14 -18.69 24.30 41.78
CA ARG A 14 -19.85 23.82 40.98
C ARG A 14 -20.47 24.90 40.08
N VAL A 15 -19.91 26.11 40.06
CA VAL A 15 -20.22 27.07 38.98
C VAL A 15 -19.56 26.53 37.72
N GLN A 16 -20.29 25.66 37.01
CA GLN A 16 -19.95 25.24 35.67
C GLN A 16 -19.76 26.51 34.83
N PRO A 17 -18.62 26.69 34.14
CA PRO A 17 -18.50 27.80 33.21
C PRO A 17 -19.66 27.69 32.22
N ALA A 18 -20.37 28.79 32.01
CA ALA A 18 -21.44 28.84 31.02
C ALA A 18 -20.89 28.26 29.70
N PRO A 19 -21.60 27.31 29.05
CA PRO A 19 -21.12 26.71 27.84
C PRO A 19 -20.81 27.82 26.85
N ALA A 20 -19.61 27.80 26.27
CA ALA A 20 -19.14 28.84 25.34
C ALA A 20 -20.21 29.05 24.26
N MET A 21 -20.98 30.13 24.39
CA MET A 21 -22.07 30.43 23.48
C MET A 21 -21.44 30.75 22.14
N ARG A 22 -21.63 29.87 21.15
CA ARG A 22 -21.16 30.08 19.78
C ARG A 22 -21.95 31.24 19.17
N MET A 23 -21.53 32.47 19.45
CA MET A 23 -22.21 33.71 19.06
C MET A 23 -22.25 33.94 17.54
N ALA A 24 -21.42 33.25 16.76
CA ALA A 24 -21.53 33.28 15.30
C ALA A 24 -20.96 31.98 14.70
N ARG A 25 -21.81 31.24 13.98
CA ARG A 25 -21.30 30.36 12.91
C ARG A 25 -20.76 31.30 11.83
N ARG A 26 -19.44 31.36 11.65
CA ARG A 26 -18.84 31.98 10.47
C ARG A 26 -19.31 31.18 9.26
N ASN A 27 -20.41 31.61 8.64
CA ASN A 27 -20.86 31.07 7.37
C ASN A 27 -19.92 31.62 6.30
N LEU A 28 -18.76 30.98 6.16
CA LEU A 28 -17.67 31.31 5.24
C LEU A 28 -18.05 30.98 3.78
N GLY A 29 -19.30 31.26 3.38
CA GLY A 29 -19.85 30.94 2.07
C GLY A 29 -20.26 29.48 1.85
N ASP A 30 -19.94 28.55 2.76
CA ASP A 30 -20.46 27.17 2.71
C ASP A 30 -21.87 27.11 3.30
N SER A 31 -22.87 27.45 2.48
CA SER A 31 -24.28 27.27 2.82
C SER A 31 -24.70 25.80 2.89
N VAL A 32 -23.94 24.90 2.25
CA VAL A 32 -24.24 23.47 2.15
C VAL A 32 -22.97 22.66 2.41
N VAL A 33 -23.00 21.84 3.45
CA VAL A 33 -21.96 20.83 3.69
C VAL A 33 -22.31 19.60 2.86
N GLY A 34 -21.39 19.17 2.00
CA GLY A 34 -21.56 17.97 1.20
C GLY A 34 -21.64 16.67 2.01
N PRO A 35 -21.86 15.52 1.34
CA PRO A 35 -21.83 14.21 1.97
C PRO A 35 -20.49 13.99 2.69
N PRO A 36 -20.48 13.27 3.82
CA PRO A 36 -19.25 12.92 4.51
C PRO A 36 -18.35 12.07 3.60
N LEU A 37 -17.03 12.13 3.80
CA LEU A 37 -16.06 11.37 3.00
C LEU A 37 -16.27 9.85 3.04
N THR A 38 -16.89 9.36 4.11
CA THR A 38 -17.23 7.94 4.28
C THR A 38 -18.38 7.49 3.37
N ASP A 39 -19.19 8.43 2.88
CA ASP A 39 -20.31 8.14 1.98
C ASP A 39 -19.83 8.16 0.52
N ILE A 40 -19.13 7.08 0.14
CA ILE A 40 -18.63 6.85 -1.22
C ILE A 40 -19.74 6.94 -2.29
N PRO A 41 -20.92 6.30 -2.15
CA PRO A 41 -21.91 6.30 -3.23
C PRO A 41 -22.50 7.70 -3.49
N SER A 42 -22.72 8.51 -2.46
CA SER A 42 -23.19 9.89 -2.65
C SER A 42 -22.11 10.77 -3.27
N ASN A 43 -20.85 10.64 -2.84
CA ASN A 43 -19.73 11.35 -3.46
C ASN A 43 -19.53 10.94 -4.92
N ALA A 44 -19.72 9.66 -5.26
CA ALA A 44 -19.60 9.18 -6.64
C ALA A 44 -20.67 9.81 -7.55
N LYS A 45 -21.92 9.90 -7.10
CA LYS A 45 -22.99 10.56 -7.86
C LYS A 45 -22.64 12.03 -8.14
N ILE A 46 -22.20 12.76 -7.13
CA ILE A 46 -21.81 14.17 -7.27
C ILE A 46 -20.58 14.30 -8.18
N ALA A 47 -19.58 13.42 -8.05
CA ALA A 47 -18.42 13.43 -8.93
C ALA A 47 -18.80 13.18 -10.39
N MET A 48 -19.77 12.30 -10.68
CA MET A 48 -20.28 12.10 -12.04
C MET A 48 -20.99 13.35 -12.57
N THR A 49 -21.72 14.08 -11.72
CA THR A 49 -22.38 15.33 -12.16
C THR A 49 -21.39 16.38 -12.66
N PHE A 50 -20.13 16.36 -12.22
CA PHE A 50 -19.08 17.23 -12.73
C PHE A 50 -18.86 17.08 -14.24
N PHE A 51 -19.01 15.85 -14.76
CA PHE A 51 -18.80 15.55 -16.18
C PHE A 51 -20.09 15.60 -17.00
N THR A 52 -21.26 15.47 -16.36
CA THR A 52 -22.54 15.41 -17.06
C THR A 52 -23.33 16.72 -17.01
N LYS A 53 -23.04 17.62 -16.05
CA LYS A 53 -23.83 18.83 -15.81
C LYS A 53 -22.94 20.01 -15.42
N SER A 54 -23.12 21.14 -16.11
CA SER A 54 -22.50 22.41 -15.73
C SER A 54 -23.06 22.92 -14.38
N PRO A 55 -22.22 23.33 -13.42
CA PRO A 55 -22.69 23.82 -12.13
C PRO A 55 -23.41 25.16 -12.27
N MET A 56 -24.55 25.31 -11.60
CA MET A 56 -25.32 26.56 -11.62
C MET A 56 -24.83 27.58 -10.59
N SER A 57 -24.02 27.13 -9.64
CA SER A 57 -23.46 27.99 -8.58
C SER A 57 -22.03 27.58 -8.23
N TYR A 58 -21.27 28.53 -7.67
CA TYR A 58 -19.94 28.25 -7.16
C TYR A 58 -19.94 27.19 -6.05
N GLY A 59 -20.97 27.16 -5.20
CA GLY A 59 -21.12 26.15 -4.15
C GLY A 59 -21.27 24.73 -4.71
N GLU A 60 -22.08 24.57 -5.76
CA GLU A 60 -22.24 23.29 -6.48
C GLU A 60 -20.92 22.87 -7.13
N TYR A 61 -20.24 23.78 -7.82
CA TYR A 61 -18.93 23.51 -8.43
C TYR A 61 -17.88 23.08 -7.39
N LYS A 62 -17.78 23.82 -6.28
CA LYS A 62 -16.87 23.48 -5.18
C LYS A 62 -17.16 22.08 -4.63
N GLN A 63 -18.43 21.76 -4.40
CA GLN A 63 -18.82 20.45 -3.88
C GLN A 63 -18.48 19.33 -4.87
N GLN A 64 -18.68 19.55 -6.17
CA GLN A 64 -18.27 18.60 -7.20
C GLN A 64 -16.77 18.34 -7.18
N CYS A 65 -15.95 19.37 -7.07
CA CYS A 65 -14.48 19.23 -6.96
C CYS A 65 -14.06 18.49 -5.68
N VAL A 66 -14.72 18.77 -4.54
CA VAL A 66 -14.44 18.08 -3.27
C VAL A 66 -14.75 16.59 -3.37
N SER A 67 -15.90 16.23 -3.94
CA SER A 67 -16.27 14.83 -4.15
C SER A 67 -15.37 14.14 -5.18
N LEU A 68 -15.00 14.84 -6.27
CA LEU A 68 -14.09 14.33 -7.30
C LEU A 68 -12.68 14.04 -6.75
N ARG A 69 -12.17 14.88 -5.84
CA ARG A 69 -10.82 14.75 -5.27
C ARG A 69 -10.54 13.35 -4.70
N LEU A 70 -11.52 12.74 -4.04
CA LEU A 70 -11.36 11.40 -3.47
C LEU A 70 -11.07 10.36 -4.56
N PHE A 71 -11.83 10.40 -5.66
CA PHE A 71 -11.66 9.48 -6.79
C PHE A 71 -10.43 9.81 -7.62
N ALA A 72 -10.09 11.09 -7.80
CA ALA A 72 -8.88 11.49 -8.51
C ALA A 72 -7.62 11.01 -7.77
N PHE A 73 -7.57 11.17 -6.45
CA PHE A 73 -6.44 10.69 -5.65
C PHE A 73 -6.29 9.17 -5.73
N ILE A 74 -7.38 8.42 -5.54
CA ILE A 74 -7.36 6.96 -5.62
C ILE A 74 -7.01 6.51 -7.03
N GLY A 75 -7.62 7.10 -8.06
CA GLY A 75 -7.40 6.76 -9.46
C GLY A 75 -5.97 6.99 -9.92
N VAL A 76 -5.37 8.14 -9.59
CA VAL A 76 -3.97 8.43 -9.91
C VAL A 76 -3.05 7.47 -9.16
N THR A 77 -3.28 7.27 -7.86
CA THR A 77 -2.45 6.36 -7.06
C THR A 77 -2.51 4.93 -7.58
N ALA A 78 -3.71 4.42 -7.86
CA ALA A 78 -3.93 3.10 -8.43
C ALA A 78 -3.31 2.99 -9.83
N GLY A 79 -3.44 4.02 -10.66
CA GLY A 79 -2.82 4.08 -11.98
C GLY A 79 -1.29 4.01 -11.92
N CYS A 80 -0.66 4.75 -11.01
CA CYS A 80 0.78 4.68 -10.78
C CYS A 80 1.21 3.28 -10.29
N VAL A 81 0.49 2.69 -9.34
CA VAL A 81 0.77 1.34 -8.83
C VAL A 81 0.63 0.30 -9.94
N LEU A 82 -0.43 0.38 -10.74
CA LEU A 82 -0.67 -0.54 -11.84
C LEU A 82 0.38 -0.38 -12.95
N SER A 83 0.80 0.85 -13.25
CA SER A 83 1.92 1.14 -14.16
C SER A 83 3.23 0.49 -13.68
N LEU A 84 3.52 0.57 -12.37
CA LEU A 84 4.67 -0.09 -11.73
C LEU A 84 4.57 -1.63 -11.76
N MET A 85 3.36 -2.18 -11.78
CA MET A 85 3.17 -3.62 -11.90
C MET A 85 3.35 -4.13 -13.34
N ILE A 86 2.86 -3.38 -14.34
CA ILE A 86 3.00 -3.75 -15.76
C ILE A 86 4.44 -3.57 -16.23
N ASN A 87 5.08 -2.46 -15.86
CA ASN A 87 6.45 -2.14 -16.23
C ASN A 87 7.32 -2.05 -14.97
N PRO A 88 7.71 -3.19 -14.39
CA PRO A 88 8.53 -3.20 -13.19
C PRO A 88 9.90 -2.57 -13.46
N PRO A 89 10.39 -1.68 -12.57
CA PRO A 89 11.76 -1.17 -12.68
C PRO A 89 12.76 -2.31 -12.53
N LYS A 90 13.85 -2.25 -13.32
CA LYS A 90 14.99 -3.18 -13.22
C LYS A 90 15.84 -2.88 -11.97
N SER A 91 15.27 -3.05 -10.79
CA SER A 91 15.99 -2.97 -9.53
C SER A 91 15.95 -4.33 -8.83
N SER A 92 17.09 -4.72 -8.24
CA SER A 92 17.16 -5.97 -7.44
C SER A 92 16.12 -5.98 -6.31
N TYR A 93 15.82 -4.81 -5.74
CA TYR A 93 14.79 -4.65 -4.71
C TYR A 93 13.39 -4.97 -5.24
N TRP A 94 13.04 -4.51 -6.45
CA TRP A 94 11.73 -4.79 -7.03
C TRP A 94 11.57 -6.26 -7.40
N MET A 95 12.62 -6.95 -7.84
CA MET A 95 12.55 -8.42 -8.03
C MET A 95 12.30 -9.17 -6.73
N ARG A 96 12.85 -8.71 -5.60
CA ARG A 96 12.74 -9.40 -4.31
C ARG A 96 11.44 -9.07 -3.56
N TYR A 97 10.92 -7.86 -3.71
CA TYR A 97 9.76 -7.37 -2.95
C TYR A 97 8.60 -6.91 -3.83
N SER A 98 8.61 -7.24 -5.13
CA SER A 98 7.48 -6.90 -5.99
C SER A 98 6.20 -7.54 -5.43
N PRO A 99 5.09 -6.77 -5.39
CA PRO A 99 3.79 -7.28 -4.98
C PRO A 99 3.39 -8.58 -5.69
N MET A 100 3.84 -8.75 -6.94
CA MET A 100 3.56 -9.94 -7.74
C MET A 100 4.24 -11.20 -7.20
N TYR A 101 5.49 -11.08 -6.73
CA TYR A 101 6.18 -12.19 -6.05
C TYR A 101 5.69 -12.39 -4.62
N GLY A 102 5.17 -11.34 -3.96
CA GLY A 102 4.51 -11.43 -2.66
C GLY A 102 3.43 -12.51 -2.61
N LEU A 103 2.57 -12.57 -3.63
CA LEU A 103 1.55 -13.61 -3.74
C LEU A 103 2.15 -15.01 -3.90
N SER A 104 3.26 -15.13 -4.63
CA SER A 104 4.02 -16.39 -4.74
C SER A 104 4.61 -16.81 -3.39
N TYR A 105 5.15 -15.88 -2.61
CA TYR A 105 5.67 -16.18 -1.27
C TYR A 105 4.57 -16.62 -0.29
N VAL A 106 3.40 -15.98 -0.33
CA VAL A 106 2.24 -16.42 0.45
C VAL A 106 1.82 -17.81 0.01
N LYS A 107 1.65 -18.06 -1.30
CA LYS A 107 1.33 -19.40 -1.82
C LYS A 107 2.35 -20.44 -1.38
N ASN A 108 3.64 -20.16 -1.47
CA ASN A 108 4.71 -21.07 -1.08
C ASN A 108 4.75 -21.29 0.44
N SER A 109 4.29 -20.33 1.24
CA SER A 109 4.21 -20.50 2.70
C SER A 109 3.10 -21.47 3.11
N PHE A 110 2.01 -21.55 2.34
CA PHE A 110 0.87 -22.43 2.64
C PHE A 110 0.87 -23.75 1.85
N PHE A 111 1.48 -23.78 0.67
CA PHE A 111 1.43 -24.91 -0.26
C PHE A 111 2.80 -25.28 -0.84
N GLY A 112 3.88 -24.67 -0.37
CA GLY A 112 5.23 -24.98 -0.84
C GLY A 112 5.77 -26.23 -0.17
N SER A 113 6.10 -27.25 -0.98
CA SER A 113 6.97 -28.35 -0.57
C SER A 113 8.42 -27.91 -0.80
N ALA A 114 8.96 -27.06 0.08
CA ALA A 114 10.39 -26.76 0.04
C ALA A 114 11.17 -28.03 0.42
N PRO A 115 12.24 -28.39 -0.32
CA PRO A 115 13.10 -29.50 0.08
C PRO A 115 13.66 -29.22 1.48
N PRO A 116 13.82 -30.26 2.32
CA PRO A 116 14.29 -30.08 3.68
C PRO A 116 15.66 -29.39 3.68
N LEU A 117 15.80 -28.35 4.52
CA LEU A 117 17.05 -27.58 4.69
C LEU A 117 18.24 -28.45 5.09
N PHE A 118 17.96 -29.57 5.75
CA PHE A 118 18.92 -30.61 6.03
C PHE A 118 18.69 -31.76 5.06
N LEU A 119 19.73 -32.09 4.31
CA LEU A 119 19.78 -33.26 3.45
C LEU A 119 19.60 -34.51 4.31
N THR A 120 18.45 -35.17 4.21
CA THR A 120 18.21 -36.48 4.83
C THR A 120 18.91 -37.60 4.08
N GLU A 121 19.23 -37.38 2.81
CA GLU A 121 19.96 -38.28 1.93
C GLU A 121 20.92 -37.46 1.06
N LYS A 122 22.00 -38.10 0.59
CA LYS A 122 22.97 -37.47 -0.32
C LYS A 122 22.24 -37.07 -1.60
N VAL A 123 22.15 -35.77 -1.88
CA VAL A 123 21.63 -35.30 -3.17
C VAL A 123 22.61 -35.71 -4.26
N GLU A 124 22.12 -36.55 -5.15
CA GLU A 124 22.83 -36.94 -6.36
C GLU A 124 22.72 -35.78 -7.36
N HIS A 125 23.81 -35.05 -7.52
CA HIS A 125 23.94 -34.06 -8.57
C HIS A 125 24.44 -34.76 -9.84
N GLU A 126 23.84 -34.41 -11.00
CA GLU A 126 24.26 -34.90 -12.32
C GLU A 126 25.74 -34.60 -12.59
N ALA A 127 26.25 -33.48 -12.06
CA ALA A 127 27.66 -33.15 -12.05
C ALA A 127 28.33 -33.70 -10.79
N ASN A 128 29.35 -34.55 -10.98
CA ASN A 128 30.16 -35.07 -9.89
C ASN A 128 31.18 -34.01 -9.43
N VAL A 129 30.69 -33.00 -8.70
CA VAL A 129 31.45 -31.86 -8.17
C VAL A 129 32.79 -32.24 -7.51
N PRO A 130 32.88 -33.29 -6.67
CA PRO A 130 34.17 -33.64 -6.07
C PRO A 130 35.21 -34.09 -7.11
N ALA A 131 34.81 -34.82 -8.16
CA ALA A 131 35.71 -35.23 -9.23
C ALA A 131 36.18 -34.03 -10.07
N ILE A 132 35.28 -33.10 -10.36
CA ILE A 132 35.58 -31.85 -11.07
C ILE A 132 36.55 -30.98 -10.24
N ALA A 133 36.34 -30.90 -8.93
CA ALA A 133 37.23 -30.16 -8.03
C ALA A 133 38.61 -30.81 -7.91
N GLU A 134 38.68 -32.15 -7.80
CA GLU A 134 39.93 -32.91 -7.77
C GLU A 134 40.73 -32.71 -9.07
N GLU A 135 40.05 -32.71 -10.21
CA GLU A 135 40.65 -32.43 -11.50
C GLU A 135 41.19 -30.99 -11.56
N LEU A 136 40.39 -29.99 -11.18
CA LEU A 136 40.84 -28.59 -11.11
C LEU A 136 42.02 -28.37 -10.15
N ILE A 137 42.08 -29.10 -9.03
CA ILE A 137 43.17 -28.97 -8.06
C ILE A 137 44.45 -29.64 -8.60
N SER A 138 44.32 -30.83 -9.20
CA SER A 138 45.46 -31.63 -9.64
C SER A 138 46.04 -31.19 -10.99
N THR A 139 45.19 -30.85 -11.96
CA THR A 139 45.59 -30.53 -13.35
C THR A 139 45.37 -29.05 -13.71
N ARG A 140 44.72 -28.26 -12.85
CA ARG A 140 44.32 -26.85 -13.09
C ARG A 140 43.50 -26.62 -14.35
N ARG A 141 42.96 -27.68 -14.96
CA ARG A 141 42.18 -27.62 -16.21
C ARG A 141 41.14 -28.73 -16.20
N LEU A 142 39.98 -28.44 -16.76
CA LEU A 142 38.98 -29.47 -17.04
C LEU A 142 39.27 -30.07 -18.41
N LEU A 143 39.53 -31.38 -18.47
CA LEU A 143 39.79 -32.13 -19.71
C LEU A 143 38.58 -32.10 -20.65
N LYS A 144 37.37 -31.87 -20.11
CA LYS A 144 36.11 -31.86 -20.86
C LYS A 144 35.40 -30.49 -20.87
N GLY A 145 36.14 -29.39 -20.68
CA GLY A 145 35.61 -28.02 -20.69
C GLY A 145 35.68 -27.31 -22.06
N GLY A 146 35.65 -28.05 -23.16
CA GLY A 146 35.74 -27.50 -24.51
C GLY A 146 34.50 -27.82 -25.34
N SER A 147 33.84 -26.75 -25.81
CA SER A 147 32.76 -26.71 -26.82
C SER A 147 31.35 -27.08 -26.34
N ASP A 148 30.61 -26.08 -25.87
CA ASP A 148 29.18 -25.99 -26.24
C ASP A 148 29.11 -24.88 -27.30
N SER A 149 29.17 -25.33 -28.55
CA SER A 149 28.91 -24.53 -29.73
C SER A 149 27.42 -24.25 -29.84
N GLU A 150 27.11 -23.05 -30.31
CA GLU A 150 25.84 -22.58 -30.83
C GLU A 150 25.09 -23.68 -31.62
N ASP A 151 23.81 -23.92 -31.31
CA ASP A 151 22.83 -24.48 -32.25
C ASP A 151 21.41 -24.01 -31.90
N GLU A 152 21.05 -22.94 -32.62
CA GLU A 152 19.75 -22.57 -33.22
C GLU A 152 18.45 -23.26 -32.76
N HIS A 153 17.55 -22.45 -32.19
CA HIS A 153 16.10 -22.69 -32.23
C HIS A 153 15.50 -22.02 -33.47
N HIS A 154 14.98 -22.83 -34.40
CA HIS A 154 13.93 -22.46 -35.35
C HIS A 154 12.55 -22.85 -34.79
#